data_AF-A0A847VF89-F1
#
_entry.id   AF-A0A847VF89-F1
#
_cell.length_a   1.000
_cell.length_b   1.000
_cell.length_c   1.000
_cell.angle_alpha   90.00
_cell.angle_beta   90.00
_cell.angle_gamma   90.00
#
_symmetry.space_group_name_H-M   'P 1'
#
loop_
_entity.id
_entity.type
_entity.pdbx_description
1 polymer ?
#
loop_
_entity_poly.entity_id
_entity_poly.type
_entity_poly.pdbx_seq_one_letter_code
_entity_poly.pdbx_strand_id
1 'polypeptide(L)'
;MKPPAPRPAPRSCGELFTAFTRLALHGFGGVLPVAQHELVERLGWVGRDEFLAMLSVAQVLPGPNVVNLALMIGDRFFGWRGALAAVAGMLLAPA
;
A
#
# COMPACT_ATOMS: atom_id res chain seq x y z
N MET A 1 13.96 -7.28 -22.34
CA MET A 1 13.26 -6.83 -21.10
C MET A 1 14.26 -6.93 -19.95
N LYS A 2 14.68 -5.81 -19.36
CA LYS A 2 15.60 -5.81 -18.22
C LYS A 2 14.81 -6.31 -16.99
N PRO A 3 15.27 -7.36 -16.27
CA PRO A 3 14.62 -7.74 -15.03
C PRO A 3 14.61 -6.51 -14.10
N PRO A 4 13.46 -6.16 -13.50
CA PRO A 4 13.42 -5.05 -12.57
C PRO A 4 14.44 -5.28 -11.46
N ALA A 5 15.20 -4.24 -11.11
CA ALA A 5 16.15 -4.31 -10.01
C ALA A 5 15.43 -4.81 -8.74
N PRO A 6 16.11 -5.57 -7.86
CA PRO A 6 15.51 -6.05 -6.62
C PRO A 6 15.00 -4.86 -5.81
N ARG A 7 13.67 -4.79 -5.65
CA ARG A 7 13.01 -3.73 -4.89
C ARG A 7 13.14 -4.02 -3.39
N PRO A 8 13.36 -2.99 -2.56
CA PRO A 8 13.28 -3.15 -1.12
C PRO A 8 11.89 -3.66 -0.74
N ALA A 9 11.83 -4.59 0.21
CA ALA A 9 10.59 -5.09 0.79
C ALA A 9 10.48 -4.63 2.25
N PRO A 10 9.26 -4.48 2.79
CA PRO A 10 9.06 -4.25 4.21
C PRO A 10 9.76 -5.35 5.02
N ARG A 11 10.44 -4.95 6.09
CA ARG A 11 11.19 -5.84 6.98
C ARG A 11 10.29 -6.56 7.98
N SER A 12 9.08 -6.02 8.23
CA SER A 12 8.11 -6.63 9.15
C SER A 12 6.67 -6.16 8.89
N CYS A 13 5.70 -6.88 9.45
CA CYS A 13 4.29 -6.46 9.46
C CYS A 13 4.07 -5.11 10.18
N GLY A 14 4.91 -4.77 11.16
CA GLY A 14 4.84 -3.48 11.86
C GLY A 14 5.24 -2.30 10.96
N GLU A 15 6.13 -2.54 10.00
CA GLU A 15 6.52 -1.53 9.01
C GLU A 15 5.38 -1.27 8.01
N LEU A 16 4.67 -2.32 7.58
CA LEU A 16 3.44 -2.19 6.80
C LEU A 16 2.38 -1.40 7.59
N PHE A 17 2.10 -1.80 8.82
CA PHE A 17 1.14 -1.11 9.68
C PHE A 17 1.46 0.38 9.78
N THR A 18 2.72 0.72 10.12
CA THR A 18 3.15 2.12 10.26
C THR A 18 3.04 2.91 8.96
N ALA A 19 3.41 2.30 7.81
CA ALA A 19 3.27 2.93 6.50
C ALA A 19 1.81 3.21 6.15
N PHE A 20 0.92 2.23 6.33
CA PHE A 20 -0.50 2.39 6.04
C PHE A 20 -1.24 3.28 7.03
N THR A 21 -0.83 3.33 8.29
CA THR A 21 -1.32 4.31 9.27
C THR A 21 -0.93 5.73 8.88
N ARG A 22 0.32 5.96 8.43
CA ARG A 22 0.72 7.26 7.89
C ARG A 22 -0.09 7.64 6.66
N LEU A 23 -0.35 6.69 5.77
CA LEU A 23 -1.20 6.92 4.61
C LEU A 23 -2.62 7.30 5.03
N ALA A 24 -3.23 6.58 5.97
CA ALA A 24 -4.57 6.89 6.45
C ALA A 24 -4.68 8.29 7.09
N LEU A 25 -3.65 8.75 7.81
CA LEU A 25 -3.60 10.12 8.35
C LEU A 25 -3.60 11.21 7.26
N HIS A 26 -3.21 10.90 6.02
CA HIS A 26 -3.31 11.83 4.89
C HIS A 26 -4.70 11.80 4.21
N GLY A 27 -5.69 11.15 4.84
CA GLY A 27 -6.99 10.77 4.29
C GLY A 27 -7.92 11.89 3.79
N PHE A 28 -7.59 13.17 3.98
CA PHE A 28 -8.36 14.27 3.40
C PHE A 28 -7.86 14.65 2.00
N GLY A 29 -8.46 14.06 0.97
CA GLY A 29 -8.43 14.55 -0.43
C GLY A 29 -7.16 14.27 -1.25
N GLY A 30 -6.05 13.86 -0.63
CA GLY A 30 -4.75 13.67 -1.31
C GLY A 30 -4.12 12.28 -1.14
N VAL A 31 -4.84 11.31 -0.60
CA VAL A 31 -4.21 10.06 -0.13
C VAL A 31 -3.65 9.18 -1.26
N LEU A 32 -4.21 9.26 -2.47
CA LEU A 32 -3.77 8.47 -3.62
C LEU A 32 -2.41 8.92 -4.19
N PRO A 33 -2.19 10.22 -4.49
CA PRO A 33 -0.85 10.69 -4.88
C PRO A 33 0.16 10.54 -3.74
N VAL A 34 -0.25 10.66 -2.47
CA VAL A 34 0.61 10.37 -1.33
C VAL A 34 0.98 8.89 -1.27
N ALA A 35 0.03 7.98 -1.48
CA ALA A 35 0.29 6.54 -1.54
C ALA A 35 1.24 6.18 -2.68
N GLN A 36 1.09 6.80 -3.85
CA GLN A 36 2.02 6.61 -4.96
C GLN A 36 3.43 7.07 -4.57
N HIS A 37 3.58 8.31 -4.08
CA HIS A 37 4.87 8.84 -3.69
C HIS A 37 5.52 8.00 -2.58
N GLU A 38 4.77 7.63 -1.54
CA GLU A 38 5.25 6.81 -0.43
C GLU A 38 5.66 5.41 -0.89
N LEU A 39 4.80 4.67 -1.59
CA LEU A 39 5.03 3.27 -1.94
C LEU A 39 6.01 3.09 -3.11
N VAL A 40 6.05 4.05 -4.04
CA VAL A 40 6.86 3.98 -5.27
C VAL A 40 8.17 4.75 -5.14
N GLU A 41 8.14 6.00 -4.66
CA GLU A 41 9.32 6.87 -4.66
C GLU A 41 10.10 6.78 -3.36
N ARG A 42 9.42 6.86 -2.20
CA ARG A 42 10.07 6.88 -0.90
C ARG A 42 10.46 5.49 -0.40
N LEU A 43 9.52 4.55 -0.39
CA LEU A 43 9.74 3.18 0.07
C LEU A 43 10.30 2.28 -1.03
N GLY A 44 9.94 2.55 -2.29
CA GLY A 44 10.39 1.75 -3.44
C GLY A 44 9.88 0.31 -3.46
N TRP A 45 8.86 -0.02 -2.65
CA TRP A 45 8.29 -1.36 -2.51
C TRP A 45 7.58 -1.83 -3.77
N VAL A 46 6.98 -0.89 -4.50
CA VAL A 46 6.12 -1.13 -5.66
C VAL A 46 6.60 -0.27 -6.82
N GLY A 47 6.65 -0.82 -8.03
CA GLY A 47 6.97 -0.02 -9.22
C GLY A 47 5.80 0.86 -9.66
N ARG A 48 6.05 1.95 -10.40
CA ARG A 48 4.98 2.83 -10.90
C ARG A 48 3.91 2.08 -11.70
N ASP A 49 4.30 1.26 -12.67
CA ASP A 49 3.35 0.50 -13.51
C ASP A 49 2.57 -0.53 -12.69
N GLU A 50 3.21 -1.12 -11.69
CA GLU A 50 2.63 -2.11 -10.81
C GLU A 50 1.62 -1.47 -9.83
N PHE A 51 1.94 -0.27 -9.32
CA PHE A 51 1.03 0.53 -8.52
C PHE A 51 -0.21 0.91 -9.32
N LEU A 52 -0.04 1.37 -10.57
CA LEU A 52 -1.17 1.69 -11.45
C LEU A 52 -2.04 0.47 -11.76
N ALA A 53 -1.43 -0.69 -11.99
CA ALA A 53 -2.19 -1.94 -12.18
C ALA A 53 -3.00 -2.31 -10.93
N MET A 54 -2.41 -2.25 -9.74
CA MET A 54 -3.13 -2.49 -8.49
C MET A 54 -4.21 -1.45 -8.24
N LEU A 55 -3.98 -0.19 -8.61
CA LEU A 55 -4.98 0.87 -8.52
C LEU A 55 -6.17 0.61 -9.45
N SER A 56 -5.93 0.19 -10.69
CA SER A 56 -7.00 -0.18 -11.61
C SER A 56 -7.86 -1.31 -11.05
N VAL A 57 -7.24 -2.32 -10.42
CA VAL A 57 -7.97 -3.40 -9.72
C VAL A 57 -8.75 -2.85 -8.51
N ALA A 58 -8.12 -1.99 -7.72
CA ALA A 58 -8.74 -1.37 -6.54
C ALA A 58 -9.98 -0.53 -6.90
N GLN A 59 -9.98 0.13 -8.06
CA GLN A 59 -11.11 0.92 -8.58
C GLN A 59 -12.29 0.07 -9.07
N VAL A 60 -12.03 -1.18 -9.44
CA VAL A 60 -13.07 -2.13 -9.86
C VAL A 60 -13.70 -2.82 -8.64
N LEU A 61 -12.93 -2.98 -7.55
CA LEU A 61 -13.39 -3.57 -6.31
C LEU A 61 -14.33 -2.63 -5.53
N PRO A 62 -15.42 -3.14 -4.92
CA PRO A 62 -16.27 -2.32 -4.08
C PRO A 62 -15.51 -1.89 -2.81
N GLY A 63 -15.58 -0.59 -2.47
CA GLY A 63 -14.98 -0.03 -1.26
C GLY A 63 -13.93 1.05 -1.53
N PRO A 64 -13.21 1.52 -0.49
CA PRO A 64 -12.19 2.54 -0.63
C PRO A 64 -10.95 1.99 -1.36
N ASN A 65 -10.56 2.63 -2.48
CA ASN A 65 -9.40 2.22 -3.29
C ASN A 65 -8.13 1.98 -2.46
N VAL A 66 -7.93 2.76 -1.41
CA VAL A 66 -6.71 2.78 -0.63
C VAL A 66 -6.67 1.62 0.37
N VAL A 67 -7.84 1.17 0.86
CA VAL A 67 -7.98 -0.04 1.66
C VAL A 67 -7.73 -1.27 0.78
N ASN A 68 -8.26 -1.27 -0.45
CA ASN A 68 -8.00 -2.34 -1.42
C ASN A 68 -6.51 -2.41 -1.76
N LEU A 69 -5.85 -1.27 -2.00
CA LEU A 69 -4.40 -1.21 -2.18
C LEU A 69 -3.65 -1.74 -0.96
N ALA A 70 -4.05 -1.34 0.26
CA ALA A 70 -3.41 -1.82 1.48
C ALA A 70 -3.53 -3.34 1.63
N LEU A 71 -4.70 -3.89 1.34
CA LEU A 71 -4.95 -5.32 1.36
C LEU A 71 -4.07 -6.06 0.33
N MET A 72 -4.05 -5.61 -0.92
CA MET A 72 -3.26 -6.22 -2.00
C MET A 72 -1.75 -6.16 -1.71
N ILE A 73 -1.26 -5.03 -1.22
CA ILE A 73 0.16 -4.84 -0.90
C ILE A 73 0.55 -5.65 0.33
N GLY A 74 -0.28 -5.63 1.37
CA GLY A 74 -0.05 -6.41 2.58
C GLY A 74 -0.03 -7.92 2.29
N ASP A 75 -0.98 -8.40 1.49
CA ASP A 75 -1.05 -9.80 1.06
C ASP A 75 0.21 -10.22 0.30
N ARG A 76 0.71 -9.36 -0.59
CA ARG A 76 1.92 -9.67 -1.35
C ARG A 76 3.17 -9.85 -0.49
N PHE A 77 3.33 -9.08 0.58
CA PHE A 77 4.58 -9.09 1.36
C PHE A 77 4.62 -10.12 2.48
N PHE A 78 3.51 -10.35 3.19
CA PHE A 78 3.45 -11.33 4.30
C PHE A 78 2.18 -12.20 4.27
N GLY A 79 1.55 -12.36 3.10
CA GLY A 79 0.28 -13.08 2.97
C GLY A 79 -0.83 -12.45 3.80
N TRP A 80 -1.76 -13.29 4.26
CA TRP A 80 -2.90 -12.86 5.07
C TRP A 80 -2.54 -12.03 6.31
N ARG A 81 -1.37 -12.27 6.93
CA ARG A 81 -0.89 -11.50 8.09
C ARG A 81 -0.52 -10.07 7.73
N GLY A 82 0.13 -9.91 6.57
CA GLY A 82 0.47 -8.59 6.03
C GLY A 82 -0.76 -7.84 5.58
N ALA A 83 -1.72 -8.53 4.95
CA ALA A 83 -3.01 -7.96 4.56
C ALA A 83 -3.76 -7.41 5.78
N LEU A 84 -3.87 -8.21 6.85
CA LEU A 84 -4.49 -7.78 8.11
C LEU A 84 -3.75 -6.61 8.75
N ALA A 85 -2.41 -6.63 8.78
CA ALA A 85 -1.62 -5.55 9.35
C ALA A 85 -1.76 -4.24 8.56
N ALA A 86 -1.76 -4.31 7.23
CA ALA A 86 -1.92 -3.16 6.35
C ALA A 86 -3.33 -2.55 6.46
N VAL A 87 -4.37 -3.39 6.43
CA VAL A 87 -5.76 -2.96 6.59
C VAL A 87 -6.01 -2.44 8.00
N ALA A 88 -5.50 -3.10 9.04
CA ALA A 88 -5.59 -2.60 10.41
C ALA A 88 -4.87 -1.25 10.56
N GLY A 89 -3.71 -1.06 9.93
CA GLY A 89 -3.02 0.23 9.91
C GLY A 89 -3.86 1.33 9.25
N MET A 90 -4.59 0.98 8.20
CA MET A 90 -5.51 1.87 7.47
C MET A 90 -6.77 2.23 8.28
N LEU A 91 -7.38 1.25 8.96
CA LEU A 91 -8.66 1.40 9.66
C LEU A 91 -8.53 1.86 11.11
N LEU A 92 -7.44 1.50 11.80
CA LEU A 92 -7.17 1.88 13.18
C LEU A 92 -6.39 3.21 13.28
N ALA A 93 -5.99 3.80 12.16
CA ALA A 93 -5.44 5.14 12.17
C ALA A 93 -6.48 6.09 12.79
N PRO A 94 -6.08 6.96 13.75
CA PRO A 94 -7.01 7.91 14.33
C PRO A 94 -7.52 8.84 13.23
N ALA A 95 -8.84 8.84 13.04
CA ALA A 95 -9.55 9.77 12.16
C ALA A 95 -9.57 11.19 12.74
#